data_AF-A0A9D5M810-F1
#
_entry.id   AF-A0A9D5M810-F1
#
_cell.length_a   1.000
_cell.length_b   1.000
_cell.length_c   1.000
_cell.angle_alpha   90.00
_cell.angle_beta   90.00
_cell.angle_gamma   90.00
#
_symmetry.space_group_name_H-M   'P 1'
#
loop_
_entity.id
_entity.type
_entity.pdbx_description
1 polymer ?
#
loop_
_entity_poly.entity_id
_entity_poly.type
_entity_poly.pdbx_seq_one_letter_code
_entity_poly.pdbx_strand_id
1 'polypeptide(L)' 'MHAACAGRLYKSGCIYTKHISPQIIIHRISGDAPKDLLVAPEWNLHKKWIINGINKALQQQNVIQGDSYNFDA' A
#
# COMPACT_ATOMS: atom_id res chain seq x y z
N MET A 1 15.30 7.92 -12.70
CA MET A 1 15.19 7.94 -11.22
C MET A 1 13.75 7.89 -10.68
N HIS A 2 12.71 8.32 -11.42
CA HIS A 2 11.34 8.46 -10.89
C HIS A 2 10.56 7.15 -10.63
N ALA A 3 10.87 6.03 -11.29
CA ALA A 3 10.15 4.76 -11.09
C ALA A 3 10.61 3.96 -9.84
N ALA A 4 11.85 4.17 -9.37
CA ALA A 4 12.44 3.38 -8.29
C ALA A 4 11.82 3.68 -6.92
N CYS A 5 11.33 4.91 -6.70
CA CYS A 5 10.72 5.30 -5.43
C CYS A 5 9.30 4.72 -5.26
N ALA A 6 8.49 4.69 -6.34
CA ALA A 6 7.21 3.99 -6.36
C ALA A 6 7.38 2.48 -6.09
N GLY A 7 8.48 1.90 -6.60
CA GLY A 7 8.98 0.55 -6.34
C GLY A 7 9.05 0.16 -4.85
N ARG A 8 9.44 1.10 -4.00
CA ARG A 8 9.73 0.84 -2.58
C ARG A 8 8.50 1.02 -1.69
N LEU A 9 7.51 1.80 -2.15
CA LEU A 9 6.33 2.15 -1.38
C LEU A 9 5.28 1.04 -1.34
N TYR A 10 5.02 0.37 -2.47
CA TYR A 10 4.08 -0.77 -2.45
C TYR A 10 4.55 -1.90 -1.54
N LYS A 11 5.88 -2.08 -1.40
CA LYS A 11 6.45 -3.10 -0.50
C LYS A 11 6.18 -2.79 0.97
N SER A 12 6.17 -1.50 1.34
CA SER A 12 5.92 -1.09 2.71
C SER A 12 4.46 -1.30 3.12
N GLY A 13 3.51 -1.03 2.21
CA GLY A 13 2.07 -1.25 2.46
C GLY A 13 1.73 -2.71 2.79
N CYS A 14 2.38 -3.66 2.12
CA CYS A 14 2.19 -5.10 2.36
C CYS A 14 2.59 -5.54 3.78
N ILE A 15 3.61 -4.89 4.36
CA ILE A 15 4.09 -5.21 5.71
C ILE A 15 3.02 -4.84 6.74
N TYR A 16 2.43 -3.65 6.62
CA TYR A 16 1.40 -3.21 7.56
C TYR A 16 0.15 -4.08 7.50
N THR A 17 -0.33 -4.42 6.30
CA THR A 17 -1.53 -5.28 6.15
C THR A 17 -1.35 -6.65 6.79
N LYS A 18 -0.13 -7.19 6.85
CA LYS A 18 0.14 -8.50 7.45
C LYS A 18 -0.07 -8.53 8.97
N HIS A 19 0.19 -7.40 9.63
CA HIS A 19 0.12 -7.27 11.09
C HIS A 19 -1.17 -6.62 11.58
N ILE A 20 -2.07 -6.22 10.69
CA ILE A 20 -3.38 -5.68 11.07
C ILE A 20 -4.33 -6.85 11.33
N SER A 21 -5.15 -6.74 12.38
CA SER A 21 -6.19 -7.73 12.71
C SER A 21 -7.07 -8.04 11.48
N PRO A 22 -7.39 -9.32 11.21
CA PRO A 22 -8.29 -9.70 10.12
C PRO A 22 -9.72 -9.16 10.31
N GLN A 23 -10.08 -8.71 11.51
CA GLN A 23 -11.40 -8.12 11.80
C GLN A 23 -11.49 -6.63 11.40
N ILE A 24 -10.38 -6.00 11.05
CA ILE A 24 -10.33 -4.58 10.68
C ILE A 24 -10.47 -4.45 9.16
N ILE A 25 -11.40 -3.59 8.72
CA ILE A 25 -11.57 -3.27 7.30
C ILE A 25 -10.78 -2.01 6.96
N ILE A 26 -9.82 -2.12 6.03
CA ILE A 26 -9.09 -0.97 5.50
C ILE A 26 -9.92 -0.32 4.38
N HIS A 27 -10.55 0.81 4.68
CA HIS A 27 -11.40 1.52 3.73
C HIS A 27 -10.62 2.21 2.60
N ARG A 28 -9.39 2.67 2.86
CA ARG A 28 -8.55 3.39 1.91
C ARG A 28 -7.07 3.10 2.15
N ILE A 29 -6.37 2.73 1.08
CA ILE A 29 -4.91 2.50 1.09
C ILE A 29 -4.12 3.64 0.42
N SER A 30 -4.81 4.51 -0.32
CA SER A 30 -4.24 5.67 -1.02
C SER A 30 -5.26 6.81 -0.99
N GLY A 31 -4.77 8.05 -0.92
CA GLY A 31 -5.57 9.27 -0.94
C GLY A 31 -5.51 9.98 -2.30
N ASP A 32 -6.62 10.58 -2.72
CA ASP A 32 -6.67 11.38 -3.95
C ASP A 32 -6.22 12.81 -3.63
N ALA A 33 -5.10 13.25 -4.19
CA ALA A 33 -4.66 14.63 -4.12
C ALA A 33 -5.02 15.36 -5.43
N PRO A 34 -5.60 16.57 -5.37
CA PRO A 34 -5.77 17.41 -6.55
C PRO A 34 -4.41 17.69 -7.20
N LYS A 35 -4.32 17.50 -8.52
CA LYS A 35 -3.04 17.59 -9.25
C LYS A 35 -2.36 18.94 -9.06
N ASP A 36 -3.14 20.01 -9.06
CA ASP A 36 -2.66 21.39 -8.98
C ASP A 36 -2.17 21.77 -7.57
N LEU A 37 -2.49 20.94 -6.57
CA LEU A 37 -2.08 21.13 -5.17
C LEU A 37 -1.06 20.09 -4.71
N LEU A 38 -0.68 19.13 -5.56
CA LEU A 38 0.27 18.09 -5.18
C LEU A 38 1.70 18.62 -5.26
N VAL A 39 2.26 18.96 -4.10
CA VAL A 39 3.67 19.39 -3.98
C VAL A 39 4.62 18.21 -4.20
N ALA A 40 4.31 17.08 -3.57
CA ALA A 40 5.00 15.81 -3.68
C ALA A 40 4.16 14.75 -2.94
N PRO A 41 4.40 13.46 -3.18
CA PRO A 41 5.21 12.89 -4.25
C PRO A 41 4.37 12.58 -5.50
N GLU A 42 4.95 12.74 -6.69
CA GLU A 42 4.25 12.66 -7.99
C GLU A 42 3.48 11.34 -8.23
N TRP A 43 3.94 10.23 -7.65
CA TRP A 43 3.26 8.94 -7.80
C TRP A 43 1.83 8.97 -7.25
N ASN A 44 1.50 9.89 -6.34
CA ASN A 44 0.17 10.05 -5.79
C ASN A 44 -0.87 10.51 -6.84
N LEU A 45 -0.41 11.01 -8.00
CA LEU A 45 -1.27 11.31 -9.16
C LEU A 45 -1.79 10.05 -9.86
N HIS A 46 -1.11 8.92 -9.68
CA HIS A 46 -1.34 7.69 -10.45
C HIS A 46 -2.00 6.60 -9.59
N LYS A 47 -3.17 6.90 -9.02
CA LYS A 47 -3.92 5.99 -8.13
C LYS A 47 -4.02 4.54 -8.61
N LYS A 48 -4.39 4.35 -9.89
CA LYS A 48 -4.52 3.00 -10.48
C LYS A 48 -3.21 2.22 -10.43
N TRP A 49 -2.08 2.88 -10.65
CA TRP A 49 -0.77 2.24 -10.62
C TRP A 49 -0.37 1.84 -9.21
N ILE A 50 -0.66 2.69 -8.22
CA ILE A 50 -0.39 2.39 -6.80
C ILE A 50 -1.19 1.16 -6.37
N ILE A 51 -2.51 1.16 -6.59
CA ILE A 51 -3.38 0.05 -6.17
C ILE A 51 -2.98 -1.26 -6.86
N ASN A 52 -2.73 -1.22 -8.17
CA ASN A 52 -2.29 -2.40 -8.92
C ASN A 52 -0.91 -2.88 -8.46
N GLY A 53 0.00 -1.97 -8.13
CA GLY A 53 1.31 -2.29 -7.58
C GLY A 53 1.21 -2.99 -6.22
N ILE A 54 0.35 -2.49 -5.33
CA ILE A 54 0.09 -3.12 -4.03
C ILE A 54 -0.52 -4.51 -4.21
N ASN A 55 -1.55 -4.66 -5.04
CA ASN A 55 -2.17 -5.96 -5.30
C ASN A 55 -1.15 -6.98 -5.85
N LYS A 56 -0.31 -6.57 -6.81
CA LYS A 56 0.77 -7.43 -7.33
C LYS A 56 1.77 -7.79 -6.24
N ALA A 57 2.16 -6.84 -5.38
CA ALA A 57 3.13 -7.09 -4.31
C ALA A 57 2.57 -8.05 -3.25
N LEU A 58 1.29 -7.91 -2.88
CA LEU A 58 0.60 -8.84 -1.97
C LEU A 58 0.57 -10.26 -2.55
N GLN A 59 0.23 -10.40 -3.84
CA GLN A 59 0.24 -11.69 -4.53
C GLN A 59 1.63 -12.31 -4.62
N GLN A 60 2.64 -11.51 -5.01
CA GLN A 60 4.03 -11.98 -5.16
C GLN A 60 4.64 -12.45 -3.83
N GLN A 61 4.25 -11.83 -2.72
CA GLN A 61 4.77 -12.15 -1.38
C GLN A 61 3.84 -13.10 -0.61
N ASN A 62 2.75 -13.56 -1.23
CA ASN A 62 1.71 -14.37 -0.61
C ASN A 62 1.23 -13.80 0.74
N VAL A 63 1.03 -12.48 0.79
CA VAL A 63 0.63 -11.78 2.01
C VAL A 63 -0.89 -11.79 2.13
N ILE A 64 -1.37 -12.34 3.24
CA ILE A 64 -2.77 -12.30 3.65
C ILE A 64 -2.88 -11.35 4.86
N GLN A 65 -3.94 -10.54 4.91
CA GLN A 65 -4.16 -9.65 6.04
C GLN A 65 -4.32 -10.47 7.33
N GLY A 66 -3.60 -10.08 8.37
CA GLY A 66 -3.63 -10.76 9.66
C GLY A 66 -2.83 -12.06 9.75
N ASP A 67 -2.10 -12.45 8.69
CA ASP A 67 -1.26 -13.66 8.69
C ASP A 67 -0.13 -13.63 9.73
N SER A 68 0.26 -12.43 10.21
CA SER A 68 1.22 -12.27 11.31
C SER A 68 0.66 -11.39 12.42
N TYR A 69 -0.66 -11.43 12.60
CA TYR A 69 -1.34 -10.79 13.72
C TYR A 69 -1.33 -11.73 14.93
N ASN A 70 -0.52 -11.40 15.93
CA ASN A 70 -0.56 -12.06 17.24
C ASN A 70 -1.52 -11.28 18.14
N PHE A 71 -2.58 -11.93 18.60
CA PHE A 71 -3.58 -11.32 19.49
C PHE A 71 -3.05 -11.11 20.92
N ASP A 72 -1.97 -11.80 21.28
CA ASP A 72 -1.45 -11.90 22.65
C ASP A 72 -0.20 -11.03 22.93
N ALA A 73 0.09 -10.03 22.11
CA ALA A 73 1.24 -9.12 22.27
C ALA A 73 0.90 -7.86 23.09
#